data_AF-A0A347WBT4-F1
#
_entry.id   AF-A0A347WBT4-F1
#
_cell.length_a   1.000
_cell.length_b   1.000
_cell.length_c   1.000
_cell.angle_alpha   90.00
_cell.angle_beta   90.00
_cell.angle_gamma   90.00
#
_symmetry.space_group_name_H-M   'P 1'
#
loop_
_entity.id
_entity.type
_entity.pdbx_description
1 polymer ?
#
loop_
_entity_poly.entity_id
_entity_poly.type
_entity_poly.pdbx_seq_one_letter_code
_entity_poly.pdbx_strand_id
1 'polypeptide(L)'
;MEPWTSFTLFGKSGTIYQFRRVPSPLPAQAGIFLLTTVMGSTVKGGSWQFLEPEIGMVTSLAGEWDSVITPAREAKAESDDVLVCFPESGDVQDAFTDLTAGGATPLPR
;
A
#
# COMPACT_ATOMS: atom_id res chain seq x y z
N MET A 1 21.34 -6.43 5.54
CA MET A 1 20.99 -5.52 4.42
C MET A 1 19.48 -5.66 4.30
N GLU A 2 18.69 -4.61 4.57
CA GLU A 2 17.22 -4.67 4.52
C GLU A 2 16.71 -3.96 3.24
N PRO A 3 16.60 -4.64 2.08
CA PRO A 3 16.38 -3.97 0.80
C PRO A 3 14.91 -3.70 0.42
N TRP A 4 13.99 -3.43 1.36
CA TRP A 4 12.57 -3.12 1.05
C TRP A 4 12.06 -1.97 1.91
N THR A 5 12.18 -0.76 1.37
CA THR A 5 11.59 0.44 1.95
C THR A 5 10.41 0.98 1.15
N SER A 6 10.20 0.51 -0.09
CA SER A 6 9.12 0.99 -0.93
C SER A 6 8.64 0.00 -2.00
N PHE A 7 7.37 0.12 -2.37
CA PHE A 7 6.72 -0.55 -3.49
C PHE A 7 6.11 0.49 -4.42
N THR A 8 6.20 0.28 -5.73
CA THR A 8 5.71 1.25 -6.72
C THR A 8 4.53 0.66 -7.48
N LEU A 9 3.43 1.40 -7.51
CA LEU A 9 2.31 1.15 -8.42
C LEU A 9 2.18 2.29 -9.42
N PHE A 10 1.73 1.95 -10.61
CA PHE A 10 1.46 2.91 -11.68
C PHE A 10 -0.04 3.12 -11.79
N GLY A 11 -0.46 4.37 -11.71
CA GLY A 11 -1.82 4.74 -12.07
C GLY A 11 -2.01 4.76 -13.59
N LYS A 12 -3.26 4.68 -14.02
CA LYS A 12 -3.61 4.73 -15.46
C LYS A 12 -3.14 6.03 -16.13
N SER A 13 -3.11 7.13 -15.39
CA SER A 13 -2.63 8.43 -15.85
C SER A 13 -1.13 8.49 -16.17
N GLY A 14 -0.37 7.45 -15.78
CA GLY A 14 1.10 7.47 -15.80
C GLY A 14 1.71 8.02 -14.51
N THR A 15 0.88 8.37 -13.53
CA THR A 15 1.34 8.79 -12.19
C THR A 15 1.99 7.62 -11.47
N ILE A 16 3.11 7.90 -10.81
CA ILE A 16 3.88 6.94 -10.03
C ILE A 16 3.49 7.10 -8.57
N TYR A 17 2.91 6.06 -7.98
CA TYR A 17 2.56 6.02 -6.56
C TYR A 17 3.58 5.15 -5.82
N GLN A 18 4.38 5.80 -4.97
CA GLN A 18 5.35 5.11 -4.15
C GLN A 18 4.77 4.84 -2.77
N PHE A 19 4.50 3.57 -2.49
CA PHE A 19 4.13 3.05 -1.19
C PHE A 19 5.39 2.82 -0.37
N ARG A 20 5.40 3.21 0.90
CA ARG A 20 6.56 3.10 1.79
C ARG A 20 6.16 2.46 3.12
N ARG A 21 7.15 2.05 3.92
CA ARG A 21 6.88 1.58 5.29
C ARG A 21 6.05 2.60 6.05
N VAL A 22 5.14 2.08 6.87
CA VAL A 22 4.28 2.87 7.73
C VAL A 22 5.15 3.76 8.64
N PRO A 23 4.96 5.09 8.61
CA PRO A 23 5.73 5.99 9.45
C PRO A 23 5.41 5.78 10.94
N SER A 24 6.40 6.01 11.79
CA SER A 24 6.23 6.08 13.24
C SER A 24 6.75 7.43 13.74
N PRO A 25 5.93 8.27 14.39
CA PRO A 25 4.52 8.01 14.76
C PRO A 25 3.57 8.00 13.56
N LEU A 26 2.38 7.41 13.75
CA LEU A 26 1.32 7.39 12.74
C LEU A 26 0.77 8.82 12.52
N PRO A 27 0.81 9.36 11.29
CA PRO A 27 0.25 10.67 10.98
C PRO A 27 -1.29 10.63 10.89
N ALA A 28 -1.94 11.72 11.30
CA ALA A 28 -3.36 11.94 11.04
C ALA A 28 -3.58 12.48 9.61
N GLN A 29 -3.17 11.69 8.61
CA GLN A 29 -3.21 12.06 7.21
C GLN A 29 -3.95 10.99 6.39
N ALA A 30 -4.76 11.44 5.44
CA ALA A 30 -5.43 10.57 4.49
C ALA A 30 -4.41 9.92 3.54
N GLY A 31 -4.59 8.64 3.23
CA GLY A 31 -3.66 7.90 2.40
C GLY A 31 -4.24 6.61 1.86
N ILE A 32 -3.46 5.99 0.98
CA ILE A 32 -3.75 4.67 0.44
C ILE A 32 -2.82 3.69 1.14
N PHE A 33 -3.37 2.62 1.71
CA PHE A 33 -2.57 1.52 2.23
C PHE A 33 -2.57 0.35 1.25
N LEU A 34 -1.49 -0.42 1.27
CA LEU A 34 -1.27 -1.56 0.43
C LEU A 34 -0.93 -2.76 1.32
N LEU A 35 -1.71 -3.82 1.16
CA LEU A 35 -1.52 -5.11 1.80
C LEU A 35 -0.84 -6.05 0.81
N THR A 36 0.32 -6.58 1.17
CA THR A 36 1.09 -7.46 0.28
C THR A 36 1.90 -8.48 1.05
N THR A 37 2.16 -9.60 0.38
CA THR A 37 3.05 -10.66 0.83
C THR A 37 4.43 -10.43 0.23
N VAL A 38 5.45 -10.30 1.08
CA VAL A 38 6.84 -10.16 0.64
C VAL A 38 7.46 -11.55 0.54
N MET A 39 7.53 -12.08 -0.69
CA MET A 39 8.27 -13.32 -0.93
C MET A 39 9.77 -13.00 -0.94
N GLY A 40 10.53 -13.75 -0.14
CA GLY A 40 11.97 -13.60 0.08
C GLY A 40 12.83 -13.42 -1.20
N SER A 41 14.10 -13.03 -1.04
CA SER A 41 14.99 -12.64 -2.14
C SER A 41 15.13 -13.79 -3.12
N THR A 42 14.55 -13.67 -4.31
CA THR A 42 14.91 -14.61 -5.37
C THR A 42 16.25 -14.18 -5.93
N VAL A 43 17.29 -14.91 -5.51
CA VAL A 43 18.64 -15.00 -6.08
C VAL A 43 19.49 -13.72 -6.05
N LYS A 44 20.78 -13.90 -5.71
CA LYS A 44 21.90 -12.92 -5.76
C LYS A 44 21.65 -11.77 -6.76
N GLY A 45 21.00 -10.68 -6.33
CA GLY A 45 20.60 -9.62 -7.27
C GLY A 45 19.42 -8.72 -6.88
N GLY A 46 18.76 -8.92 -5.73
CA GLY A 46 17.95 -7.87 -5.10
C GLY A 46 16.55 -7.61 -5.69
N SER A 47 15.97 -8.54 -6.45
CA SER A 47 14.56 -8.44 -6.87
C SER A 47 13.64 -9.10 -5.85
N TRP A 48 12.65 -8.34 -5.38
CA TRP A 48 11.60 -8.77 -4.46
C TRP A 48 10.35 -9.08 -5.23
N GLN A 49 9.76 -10.24 -4.98
CA GLN A 49 8.47 -10.60 -5.55
C GLN A 49 7.40 -10.28 -4.53
N PHE A 50 6.47 -9.41 -4.93
CA PHE A 50 5.28 -9.09 -4.16
C PHE A 50 4.13 -9.88 -4.76
N LEU A 51 3.46 -10.68 -3.93
CA LEU A 51 2.27 -11.39 -4.34
C LEU A 51 1.03 -10.55 -4.00
N GLU A 52 0.13 -10.51 -4.98
CA GLU A 52 -1.26 -10.08 -4.84
C GLU A 52 -1.45 -8.77 -4.06
N PRO A 53 -0.85 -7.64 -4.45
CA PRO A 53 -1.05 -6.39 -3.73
C PRO A 53 -2.51 -5.95 -3.80
N GLU A 54 -3.12 -5.71 -2.64
CA GLU A 54 -4.45 -5.12 -2.53
C GLU A 54 -4.35 -3.76 -1.88
N ILE A 55 -5.16 -2.81 -2.33
CA ILE A 55 -5.14 -1.44 -1.84
C ILE A 55 -6.46 -1.04 -1.17
N GLY A 56 -6.35 -0.23 -0.12
CA GLY A 56 -7.47 0.42 0.54
C GLY A 56 -7.18 1.90 0.81
N MET A 57 -8.21 2.66 1.14
CA MET A 57 -8.08 4.08 1.51
C MET A 57 -8.41 4.29 2.97
N VAL A 58 -7.76 5.28 3.55
CA VAL A 58 -8.10 5.85 4.86
C VAL A 58 -8.13 7.38 4.75
N THR A 59 -9.01 7.99 5.50
CA THR A 59 -9.09 9.45 5.70
C THR A 59 -8.14 9.95 6.78
N SER A 60 -7.72 9.08 7.70
CA SER A 60 -6.70 9.36 8.71
C SER A 60 -5.96 8.09 9.10
N LEU A 61 -4.66 8.00 8.76
CA LEU A 61 -3.87 6.81 9.09
C LEU A 61 -3.81 6.54 10.59
N ALA A 62 -3.62 7.56 11.43
CA ALA A 62 -3.65 7.42 12.88
C ALA A 62 -5.04 7.09 13.43
N GLY A 63 -6.11 7.61 12.81
CA GLY A 63 -7.48 7.40 13.28
C GLY A 63 -8.09 6.06 12.88
N GLU A 64 -7.59 5.47 11.79
CA GLU A 64 -8.18 4.28 11.16
C GLU A 64 -7.24 3.07 11.14
N TRP A 65 -6.10 3.17 11.83
CA TRP A 65 -5.14 2.07 11.93
C TRP A 65 -5.80 0.81 12.49
N ASP A 66 -6.38 0.89 13.69
CA ASP A 66 -6.95 -0.27 14.38
C ASP A 66 -8.36 -0.64 13.88
N SER A 67 -9.09 0.29 13.26
CA SER A 67 -10.46 0.08 12.82
C SER A 67 -10.59 -0.37 11.37
N VAL A 68 -9.62 -0.04 10.51
CA VAL A 68 -9.64 -0.36 9.06
C VAL A 68 -8.45 -1.20 8.66
N ILE A 69 -7.22 -0.74 8.96
CA ILE A 69 -6.00 -1.36 8.41
C ILE A 69 -5.70 -2.70 9.11
N THR A 70 -5.76 -2.74 10.44
CA THR A 70 -5.53 -3.98 11.20
C THR A 70 -6.54 -5.07 10.81
N PRO A 71 -7.86 -4.84 10.78
CA PRO A 71 -8.82 -5.85 10.33
C PRO A 71 -8.63 -6.27 8.88
N ALA A 72 -8.33 -5.34 7.97
CA ALA A 72 -8.08 -5.66 6.57
C ALA A 72 -6.86 -6.56 6.39
N ARG A 73 -5.79 -6.29 7.16
CA ARG A 73 -4.59 -7.14 7.20
C ARG A 73 -4.91 -8.55 7.71
N GLU A 74 -5.71 -8.66 8.77
CA GLU A 74 -6.11 -9.95 9.35
C GLU A 74 -7.02 -10.76 8.40
N ALA A 75 -7.90 -10.09 7.65
CA ALA A 75 -8.77 -10.73 6.67
C ALA A 75 -8.00 -11.29 5.46
N LYS A 76 -6.88 -10.69 5.11
CA LYS A 76 -6.01 -11.14 4.01
C LYS A 76 -5.09 -12.26 4.49
N ALA A 77 -5.41 -13.49 4.09
CA ALA A 77 -4.77 -14.72 4.58
C ALA A 77 -3.23 -14.74 4.54
N GLU A 78 -2.61 -14.04 3.58
CA GLU A 78 -1.16 -14.05 3.37
C GLU A 78 -0.50 -12.66 3.57
N SER A 79 -1.18 -11.69 4.20
CA SER A 79 -0.63 -10.33 4.33
C SER A 79 0.43 -10.19 5.42
N ASP A 80 1.70 -10.27 5.04
CA ASP A 80 2.81 -10.06 5.97
C ASP A 80 3.12 -8.58 6.23
N ASP A 81 2.92 -7.70 5.25
CA ASP A 81 3.31 -6.29 5.32
C ASP A 81 2.21 -5.29 4.94
N VAL A 82 2.30 -4.09 5.52
CA VAL A 82 1.48 -2.93 5.20
C VAL A 82 2.39 -1.78 4.76
N LEU A 83 2.12 -1.25 3.56
CA LEU A 83 2.78 -0.05 3.06
C LEU A 83 1.75 1.06 2.87
N VAL A 84 2.19 2.32 2.93
CA VAL A 84 1.31 3.49 2.78
C VAL A 84 1.84 4.43 1.73
N CYS A 85 0.93 5.02 0.96
CA CYS A 85 1.18 6.09 0.01
C CYS A 85 0.32 7.30 0.39
N PHE A 86 0.95 8.47 0.47
CA PHE A 86 0.29 9.74 0.67
C PHE A 86 0.36 10.51 -0.66
N PRO A 87 -0.74 10.62 -1.42
CA PRO A 87 -0.72 11.29 -2.72
C PRO A 87 -0.32 12.76 -2.58
N GLU A 88 0.58 13.24 -3.45
CA GLU A 88 1.04 14.63 -3.45
C GLU A 88 -0.09 15.62 -3.75
N SER A 89 -1.10 15.21 -4.54
CA SER A 89 -2.29 16.00 -4.84
C SER A 89 -3.21 16.20 -3.64
N GLY A 90 -3.07 15.39 -2.58
CA GLY A 90 -3.95 15.38 -1.41
C GLY A 90 -5.31 14.70 -1.63
N ASP A 91 -5.71 14.44 -2.88
CA ASP A 91 -6.94 13.71 -3.19
C ASP A 91 -6.70 12.20 -3.25
N VAL A 92 -7.04 11.53 -2.14
CA VAL A 92 -6.89 10.08 -1.99
C VAL A 92 -7.87 9.30 -2.86
N GLN A 93 -9.07 9.85 -3.11
CA GLN A 93 -10.09 9.19 -3.91
C GLN A 93 -9.67 9.16 -5.39
N ASP A 94 -9.14 10.27 -5.90
CA ASP A 94 -8.61 10.33 -7.26
C ASP A 94 -7.41 9.41 -7.42
N ALA A 95 -6.47 9.43 -6.47
CA ALA A 95 -5.32 8.54 -6.49
C ALA A 95 -5.70 7.06 -6.46
N PHE A 96 -6.69 6.67 -5.66
CA PHE A 96 -7.20 5.30 -5.61
C PHE A 96 -7.89 4.91 -6.91
N THR A 97 -8.67 5.83 -7.48
CA THR A 97 -9.33 5.60 -8.77
C THR A 97 -8.31 5.42 -9.89
N ASP A 98 -7.24 6.21 -9.89
CA ASP A 98 -6.18 6.11 -10.89
C ASP A 98 -5.38 4.80 -10.75
N LEU A 99 -5.07 4.39 -9.52
CA LEU A 99 -4.42 3.11 -9.23
C LEU A 99 -5.27 1.90 -9.63
N THR A 100 -6.55 1.89 -9.25
CA THR A 100 -7.47 0.80 -9.62
C THR A 100 -7.68 0.73 -11.13
N ALA A 101 -7.80 1.89 -11.80
CA ALA A 101 -7.85 1.94 -13.26
C ALA A 101 -6.52 1.52 -13.92
N GLY A 102 -5.39 1.65 -13.21
CA GLY A 102 -4.06 1.18 -13.61
C GLY A 102 -3.83 -0.32 -13.37
N GLY A 103 -4.81 -1.02 -12.78
CA GLY A 103 -4.77 -2.46 -12.55
C GLY A 103 -4.44 -2.87 -11.10
N ALA A 104 -4.39 -1.93 -10.16
CA ALA A 104 -4.30 -2.27 -8.74
C ALA A 104 -5.61 -2.90 -8.25
N THR A 105 -5.51 -3.93 -7.42
CA THR A 105 -6.67 -4.65 -6.89
C THR A 105 -7.20 -3.91 -5.65
N PRO A 106 -8.46 -3.45 -5.64
CA PRO A 106 -9.04 -2.88 -4.43
C PRO A 106 -9.37 -3.99 -3.42
N LEU A 107 -9.28 -3.67 -2.12
CA LEU A 107 -9.76 -4.58 -1.08
C LEU A 107 -11.25 -4.88 -1.25
N PRO A 108 -11.69 -6.12 -1.01
CA PRO A 108 -13.10 -6.45 -0.96
C PRO A 108 -13.78 -5.66 0.17
N ARG A 109 -14.97 -5.12 -0.12
CA ARG A 109 -15.78 -4.34 0.83
C ARG A 109 -16.53 -5.22 1.82
#